data_AF-N2A3R3-F1
#
_entry.id   AF-N2A3R3-F1
#
_cell.length_a   1.000
_cell.length_b   1.000
_cell.length_c   1.000
_cell.angle_alpha   90.00
_cell.angle_beta   90.00
_cell.angle_gamma   90.00
#
_symmetry.space_group_name_H-M   'P 1'
#
loop_
_entity.id
_entity.type
_entity.pdbx_description
1 polymer ?
#
loop_
_entity_poly.entity_id
_entity_poly.type
_entity_poly.pdbx_seq_one_letter_code
_entity_poly.pdbx_strand_id
1 'polypeptide(L)'
;MNKEWKRLYEEAMSVLNPHDVSNKMWVGSVASAVLTKKGNIYKGICIDTDGSIGMCAERNALSTMLTYGESEITKVVSVYKDGNIIPSCGICREFMMHLGGDVENIEILLDKEGRTTRLI
;
A
#
# COMPACT_ATOMS: atom_id res chain seq x y z
N MET A 1 -2.36 -10.73 -13.91
CA MET A 1 -1.42 -10.76 -12.75
C MET A 1 -0.66 -12.09 -12.69
N ASN A 2 0.63 -12.05 -12.32
CA ASN A 2 1.39 -13.26 -11.98
C ASN A 2 1.05 -13.76 -10.55
N LYS A 3 1.62 -14.90 -10.14
CA LYS A 3 1.33 -15.53 -8.83
C LYS A 3 1.66 -14.62 -7.64
N GLU A 4 2.74 -13.87 -7.72
CA GLU A 4 3.19 -12.98 -6.65
C GLU A 4 2.27 -11.76 -6.49
N TRP A 5 1.90 -11.11 -7.60
CA TRP A 5 0.93 -10.01 -7.58
C TRP A 5 -0.44 -10.46 -7.11
N LYS A 6 -0.87 -11.66 -7.49
CA LYS A 6 -2.12 -12.23 -6.98
C LYS A 6 -2.07 -12.41 -5.45
N ARG A 7 -0.96 -12.92 -4.91
CA ARG A 7 -0.76 -13.04 -3.45
C ARG A 7 -0.82 -11.69 -2.76
N LEU A 8 -0.12 -10.67 -3.28
CA LEU A 8 -0.14 -9.32 -2.69
C LEU A 8 -1.55 -8.70 -2.74
N TYR A 9 -2.26 -8.87 -3.85
CA TYR A 9 -3.65 -8.43 -3.98
C TYR A 9 -4.55 -9.11 -2.94
N GLU A 10 -4.44 -10.43 -2.77
CA GLU A 10 -5.21 -11.18 -1.77
C GLU A 10 -4.88 -10.73 -0.33
N GLU A 11 -3.60 -10.46 -0.03
CA GLU A 11 -3.17 -9.91 1.26
C GLU A 11 -3.76 -8.53 1.52
N ALA A 12 -3.76 -7.63 0.54
CA ALA A 12 -4.41 -6.32 0.67
C ALA A 12 -5.93 -6.47 0.89
N MET A 13 -6.59 -7.32 0.10
CA MET A 13 -8.03 -7.60 0.26
C MET A 13 -8.35 -8.18 1.64
N SER A 14 -7.45 -8.95 2.26
CA SER A 14 -7.68 -9.58 3.57
C SER A 14 -7.87 -8.60 4.73
N VAL A 15 -7.39 -7.36 4.60
CA VAL A 15 -7.51 -6.32 5.63
C VAL A 15 -8.49 -5.21 5.23
N LEU A 16 -9.16 -5.36 4.09
CA LEU A 16 -10.15 -4.41 3.62
C LEU A 16 -11.42 -4.54 4.48
N ASN A 17 -11.75 -3.48 5.21
CA ASN A 17 -12.91 -3.43 6.10
C ASN A 17 -13.39 -1.98 6.22
N PRO A 18 -14.13 -1.45 5.23
CA PRO A 18 -14.59 -0.06 5.25
C PRO A 18 -15.60 0.16 6.38
N HIS A 19 -15.31 1.08 7.29
CA HIS A 19 -16.23 1.47 8.35
C HIS A 19 -15.90 2.86 8.89
N ASP A 20 -16.90 3.46 9.54
CA ASP A 20 -16.74 4.73 10.26
C ASP A 20 -16.20 4.44 11.67
N VAL A 21 -15.14 5.16 12.06
CA VAL A 21 -14.63 5.17 13.44
C VAL A 21 -15.39 6.20 14.27
N SER A 22 -15.74 7.33 13.65
CA SER A 22 -16.54 8.40 14.24
C SER A 22 -17.21 9.22 13.14
N ASN A 23 -17.97 10.24 13.50
CA ASN A 23 -18.54 11.20 12.54
C ASN A 23 -17.50 12.06 11.80
N LYS A 24 -16.21 11.94 12.12
CA LYS A 24 -15.11 12.70 11.51
C LYS A 24 -13.97 11.83 10.97
N MET A 25 -14.12 10.51 11.04
CA MET A 25 -13.06 9.57 10.66
C MET A 25 -13.65 8.27 10.11
N TRP A 26 -13.17 7.87 8.95
CA TRP A 26 -13.50 6.61 8.28
C TRP A 26 -12.22 5.92 7.83
N VAL A 27 -12.22 4.59 7.85
CA VAL A 27 -11.00 3.80 7.62
C VAL A 27 -11.30 2.62 6.71
N GLY A 28 -10.25 2.00 6.16
CA GLY A 28 -10.37 0.68 5.52
C GLY A 28 -11.06 0.68 4.15
N SER A 29 -11.31 1.86 3.55
CA SER A 29 -11.86 1.95 2.19
C SER A 29 -10.83 1.64 1.10
N VAL A 30 -9.55 1.83 1.42
CA VAL A 30 -8.38 1.35 0.66
C VAL A 30 -7.55 0.48 1.58
N ALA A 31 -7.06 -0.64 1.06
CA ALA A 31 -6.04 -1.46 1.70
C ALA A 31 -4.79 -1.55 0.81
N SER A 32 -3.62 -1.71 1.41
CA SER A 32 -2.36 -1.88 0.71
C SER A 32 -1.56 -3.05 1.28
N ALA A 33 -0.81 -3.72 0.41
CA ALA A 33 0.18 -4.71 0.76
C ALA A 33 1.53 -4.36 0.13
N VAL A 34 2.60 -4.43 0.92
CA VAL A 34 3.97 -4.15 0.51
C VAL A 34 4.84 -5.39 0.70
N LEU A 35 5.62 -5.74 -0.32
CA LEU A 35 6.60 -6.84 -0.27
C LEU A 35 7.98 -6.28 0.04
N THR A 36 8.60 -6.74 1.13
CA THR A 36 9.96 -6.35 1.45
C THR A 36 10.99 -7.13 0.65
N LYS A 37 12.23 -6.64 0.63
CA LYS A 37 13.35 -7.37 0.02
C LYS A 37 13.66 -8.70 0.71
N LYS A 38 13.27 -8.86 1.97
CA LYS A 38 13.38 -10.13 2.71
C LYS A 38 12.24 -11.11 2.44
N GLY A 39 11.23 -10.71 1.65
CA GLY A 39 10.07 -11.53 1.30
C GLY A 39 8.91 -11.46 2.30
N ASN A 40 8.96 -10.54 3.26
CA ASN A 40 7.87 -10.30 4.20
C ASN A 40 6.79 -9.41 3.57
N ILE A 41 5.54 -9.60 3.99
CA ILE A 41 4.42 -8.79 3.51
C ILE A 41 3.85 -7.99 4.69
N TYR A 42 3.83 -6.67 4.54
CA TYR A 42 3.20 -5.77 5.48
C TYR A 42 1.95 -5.16 4.86
N LYS A 43 0.94 -4.94 5.70
CA LYS A 43 -0.39 -4.52 5.27
C LYS A 43 -0.78 -3.24 5.99
N GLY A 44 -1.62 -2.44 5.33
CA GLY A 44 -2.12 -1.19 5.88
C GLY A 44 -3.47 -0.85 5.28
N ILE A 45 -4.18 0.03 5.98
CA ILE A 45 -5.47 0.58 5.53
C ILE A 45 -5.38 2.11 5.45
N CYS A 46 -6.25 2.73 4.65
CA CYS A 46 -6.40 4.18 4.73
C CYS A 46 -7.01 4.58 6.07
N ILE A 47 -6.59 5.75 6.53
CA ILE A 47 -7.18 6.48 7.65
C ILE A 47 -7.57 7.83 7.09
N ASP A 48 -8.86 8.04 6.91
CA ASP A 48 -9.39 9.27 6.36
C ASP A 48 -10.06 10.05 7.50
N THR A 49 -9.86 11.37 7.49
CA THR A 49 -10.32 12.26 8.55
C THR A 49 -10.85 13.55 7.96
N ASP A 50 -11.69 14.25 8.69
CA ASP A 50 -11.92 15.67 8.44
C ASP A 50 -10.61 16.45 8.64
N GLY A 51 -10.07 17.01 7.55
CA GLY A 51 -8.83 17.80 7.55
C GLY A 51 -7.61 17.05 6.99
N SER A 52 -6.41 17.56 7.28
CA SER A 52 -5.18 17.20 6.54
C SER A 52 -4.31 16.12 7.21
N ILE A 53 -4.82 15.42 8.22
CA ILE A 53 -4.05 14.42 8.98
C ILE A 53 -4.29 12.97 8.50
N GLY A 54 -5.06 12.79 7.42
CA GLY A 54 -5.32 11.48 6.83
C GLY A 54 -4.06 10.80 6.30
N MET A 55 -4.13 9.48 6.21
CA MET A 55 -3.03 8.61 5.80
C MET A 55 -3.51 7.60 4.77
N CYS A 56 -2.78 7.50 3.66
CA CYS A 56 -3.05 6.48 2.64
C CYS A 56 -2.61 5.10 3.14
N ALA A 57 -3.22 4.05 2.57
CA ALA A 57 -2.95 2.68 2.96
C ALA A 57 -1.47 2.27 2.79
N GLU A 58 -0.79 2.79 1.75
CA GLU A 58 0.63 2.51 1.52
C GLU A 58 1.49 3.02 2.66
N ARG A 59 1.30 4.29 3.07
CA ARG A 59 2.06 4.89 4.16
C ARG A 59 1.80 4.14 5.46
N ASN A 60 0.57 3.70 5.71
CA ASN A 60 0.26 2.85 6.87
C ASN A 60 1.02 1.50 6.82
N ALA A 61 0.98 0.80 5.68
CA ALA A 61 1.69 -0.48 5.50
C ALA A 61 3.22 -0.31 5.67
N LEU A 62 3.79 0.75 5.12
CA LEU A 62 5.20 1.10 5.23
C LEU A 62 5.57 1.49 6.66
N SER A 63 4.76 2.29 7.35
CA SER A 63 4.97 2.60 8.76
C SER A 63 4.94 1.33 9.61
N THR A 64 4.04 0.39 9.32
CA THR A 64 4.01 -0.91 9.98
C THR A 64 5.29 -1.69 9.69
N MET A 65 5.75 -1.79 8.43
CA MET A 65 7.03 -2.41 8.09
C MET A 65 8.20 -1.83 8.89
N LEU A 66 8.25 -0.50 9.03
CA LEU A 66 9.31 0.20 9.75
C LEU A 66 9.31 -0.15 11.25
N THR A 67 8.16 -0.42 11.89
CA THR A 67 8.14 -0.87 13.29
C THR A 67 8.75 -2.26 13.49
N TYR A 68 8.78 -3.08 12.44
CA TYR A 68 9.48 -4.38 12.42
C TYR A 68 10.95 -4.26 11.99
N GLY A 69 11.46 -3.04 11.77
CA GLY A 69 12.88 -2.79 11.47
C GLY A 69 13.31 -3.08 10.03
N GLU A 70 12.36 -3.20 9.10
CA GLU A 70 12.66 -3.30 7.68
C GLU A 70 12.46 -1.95 6.98
N SER A 71 13.30 -1.65 5.98
CA SER A 71 13.30 -0.37 5.28
C SER A 71 13.50 -0.48 3.76
N GLU A 72 13.55 -1.70 3.21
CA GLU A 72 13.70 -1.95 1.77
C GLU A 72 12.51 -2.76 1.24
N ILE A 73 11.80 -2.21 0.25
CA ILE A 73 10.69 -2.89 -0.43
C ILE A 73 10.99 -3.15 -1.90
N THR A 74 10.24 -4.07 -2.48
CA THR A 74 10.32 -4.42 -3.91
C THR A 74 9.02 -4.16 -4.64
N LYS A 75 7.86 -4.31 -3.96
CA LYS A 75 6.53 -4.23 -4.58
C LYS A 75 5.49 -3.59 -3.69
N VAL A 76 4.57 -2.86 -4.29
CA VAL A 76 3.39 -2.30 -3.62
C VAL A 76 2.13 -2.49 -4.47
N VAL A 77 1.03 -2.85 -3.81
CA VAL A 77 -0.33 -2.80 -4.40
C VAL A 77 -1.27 -2.10 -3.43
N SER A 78 -2.19 -1.31 -3.98
CA SER A 78 -3.30 -0.71 -3.25
C SER A 78 -4.62 -1.08 -3.91
N VAL A 79 -5.62 -1.42 -3.10
CA VAL A 79 -6.91 -1.93 -3.56
C VAL A 79 -8.02 -1.15 -2.87
N TYR A 80 -8.97 -0.64 -3.67
CA TYR A 80 -10.17 0.04 -3.18
C TYR A 80 -11.25 -0.96 -2.77
N LYS A 81 -12.25 -0.51 -2.01
CA LYS A 81 -13.33 -1.35 -1.45
C LYS A 81 -14.17 -2.14 -2.46
N ASP A 82 -14.18 -1.72 -3.72
CA ASP A 82 -14.81 -2.45 -4.83
C ASP A 82 -13.89 -3.52 -5.46
N GLY A 83 -12.70 -3.69 -4.89
CA GLY A 83 -11.67 -4.61 -5.35
C GLY A 83 -10.83 -4.07 -6.50
N ASN A 84 -11.01 -2.84 -6.97
CA ASN A 84 -10.18 -2.25 -8.02
C ASN A 84 -8.80 -1.86 -7.48
N ILE A 85 -7.77 -2.06 -8.31
CA ILE A 85 -6.41 -1.61 -7.98
C ILE A 85 -6.33 -0.12 -8.25
N ILE A 86 -5.77 0.62 -7.31
CA ILE A 86 -5.55 2.06 -7.44
C ILE A 86 -4.04 2.35 -7.46
N PRO A 87 -3.56 3.16 -8.41
CA PRO A 87 -2.15 3.56 -8.42
C PRO A 87 -1.78 4.38 -7.18
N SER A 88 -0.58 4.18 -6.66
CA SER A 88 -0.08 4.99 -5.54
C SER A 88 -0.02 6.47 -5.88
N CYS A 89 -0.53 7.30 -4.97
CA CYS A 89 -0.55 8.75 -5.11
C CYS A 89 0.87 9.36 -4.96
N GLY A 90 1.01 10.64 -5.33
CA GLY A 90 2.29 11.34 -5.30
C GLY A 90 2.97 11.34 -3.93
N ILE A 91 2.21 11.60 -2.85
CA ILE A 91 2.76 11.64 -1.48
C ILE A 91 3.27 10.26 -1.06
N CYS A 92 2.59 9.18 -1.43
CA CYS A 92 3.05 7.82 -1.13
C CYS A 92 4.31 7.48 -1.91
N ARG A 93 4.39 7.90 -3.18
CA ARG A 93 5.59 7.72 -4.01
C ARG A 93 6.79 8.47 -3.44
N GLU A 94 6.61 9.74 -3.10
CA GLU A 94 7.65 10.55 -2.45
C GLU A 94 8.12 9.91 -1.13
N PHE A 95 7.18 9.41 -0.31
CA PHE A 95 7.54 8.67 0.91
C PHE A 95 8.40 7.44 0.58
N MET A 96 8.06 6.66 -0.45
CA MET A 96 8.85 5.50 -0.88
C MET A 96 10.26 5.87 -1.35
N MET A 97 10.46 7.06 -1.92
CA MET A 97 11.79 7.54 -2.33
C MET A 97 12.75 7.78 -1.15
N HIS A 98 12.22 7.94 0.06
CA HIS A 98 13.00 8.12 1.28
C HIS A 98 13.33 6.80 1.99
N LEU A 99 12.88 5.66 1.46
CA LEU A 99 13.24 4.34 1.99
C LEU A 99 14.71 3.99 1.67
N GLY A 100 15.19 2.91 2.28
CA GLY A 100 16.51 2.39 1.98
C GLY A 100 16.54 1.58 0.68
N GLY A 101 17.75 1.32 0.19
CA GLY A 101 17.98 0.37 -0.89
C GLY A 101 17.65 0.92 -2.28
N ASP A 102 17.17 0.01 -3.15
CA ASP A 102 16.95 0.26 -4.58
C ASP A 102 15.53 0.80 -4.83
N VAL A 103 15.30 2.04 -4.40
CA VAL A 103 13.96 2.67 -4.44
C VAL A 103 13.46 2.90 -5.86
N GLU A 104 14.36 3.12 -6.83
CA GLU A 104 14.03 3.30 -8.24
C GLU A 104 13.31 2.08 -8.82
N ASN A 105 13.70 0.88 -8.40
CA ASN A 105 13.14 -0.38 -8.92
C ASN A 105 11.94 -0.91 -8.13
N ILE A 106 11.38 -0.15 -7.19
CA ILE A 106 10.13 -0.52 -6.53
C ILE A 106 9.02 -0.59 -7.59
N GLU A 107 8.40 -1.76 -7.73
CA GLU A 107 7.28 -1.96 -8.65
C GLU A 107 5.94 -1.60 -7.99
N ILE A 108 5.12 -0.84 -8.69
CA ILE A 108 3.76 -0.47 -8.28
C ILE A 108 2.77 -1.11 -9.24
N LEU A 109 1.82 -1.88 -8.72
CA LEU A 109 0.76 -2.48 -9.54
C LEU A 109 -0.27 -1.43 -9.94
N LEU A 110 -0.57 -1.36 -11.24
CA LEU A 110 -1.50 -0.37 -11.80
C LEU A 110 -2.91 -0.91 -12.00
N ASP A 111 -3.05 -2.22 -12.25
CA ASP A 111 -4.34 -2.86 -12.49
C ASP A 111 -4.34 -4.39 -12.35
N LYS A 112 -5.52 -4.99 -12.55
CA LYS A 112 -5.75 -6.44 -12.47
C LYS A 112 -5.18 -7.24 -13.65
N GLU A 113 -4.89 -6.58 -14.77
CA GLU A 113 -4.24 -7.23 -15.91
C GLU A 113 -2.78 -7.56 -15.57
N GLY A 114 -2.18 -6.77 -14.66
CA GLY A 114 -0.83 -6.95 -14.18
C GLY A 114 0.13 -5.92 -14.73
N ARG A 115 -0.37 -4.80 -15.27
CA ARG A 115 0.50 -3.68 -15.66
C ARG A 115 1.14 -3.10 -14.40
N THR A 116 2.43 -2.82 -14.48
CA THR A 116 3.20 -2.21 -13.39
C THR A 116 3.92 -0.97 -13.88
N THR A 117 4.34 -0.15 -12.94
CA THR A 117 5.31 0.93 -13.18
C THR A 117 6.40 0.86 -12.11
N ARG A 118 7.54 1.46 -12.39
CA ARG A 118 8.59 1.68 -11.39
C ARG A 118 8.32 2.99 -10.66
N LEU A 119 8.92 3.15 -9.49
CA LEU A 119 8.74 4.35 -8.69
C LEU A 119 9.27 5.61 -9.40
N ILE A 120 10.42 5.47 -10.09
CA ILE A 120 11.14 6.50 -10.83
C ILE A 120 11.35 6.03 -12.27
#